data_AF-A0A945MDH0-F1
#
_entry.id   AF-A0A945MDH0-F1
#
_cell.length_a   1.000
_cell.length_b   1.000
_cell.length_c   1.000
_cell.angle_alpha   90.00
_cell.angle_beta   90.00
_cell.angle_gamma   90.00
#
_symmetry.space_group_name_H-M   'P 1'
#
loop_
_entity.id
_entity.type
_entity.pdbx_description
1 polymer ?
#
loop_
_entity_poly.entity_id
_entity_poly.type
_entity_poly.pdbx_seq_one_letter_code
_entity_poly.pdbx_strand_id
1 'polypeptide(L)'
;MLDKTRVDYIPVLDFAKFVNGNLSEKEDFAADLQWIQEKIGFYYLVNHGVDEDLINAAIKQIENFHSLPIEEKFKLKVDENAAGYVPIKSTIYVTSDVAKNDKHDLNENYRIVNDRESDHPSILAGRRYTGPNKWPSSELLPSFKNTMLEFFSAMETLGYSLLPLYARALGLKTDYFKNYFTDPMWFTRNVHYPAIKGEENQFGIAPHSDHGFITLLPVSNVSGLEVKTQDGTWITGEYIPNAICVNSGDFMKKWTNGRFIATPHRVLPPKQERYISAFFFNPNWDVTSSPLPGCHDEQNPSKYEITTFYEHLCNYVDRNYSILSGGKALNS
;
A
#
# COMPACT_ATOMS: atom_id res chain seq x y z
N MET A 1 19.46 18.69 4.72
CA MET A 1 19.13 17.80 5.84
C MET A 1 17.65 17.96 6.16
N LEU A 2 16.99 16.89 6.57
CA LEU A 2 15.59 16.91 6.97
C LEU A 2 15.36 17.84 8.17
N ASP A 3 14.32 18.68 8.13
CA ASP A 3 13.90 19.45 9.31
C ASP A 3 13.07 18.56 10.24
N LYS A 4 13.74 18.05 11.28
CA LYS A 4 13.16 17.14 12.29
C LYS A 4 12.36 17.86 13.38
N THR A 5 12.20 19.18 13.29
CA THR A 5 11.38 19.98 14.22
C THR A 5 9.93 20.09 13.80
N ARG A 6 9.62 19.75 12.54
CA ARG A 6 8.31 19.88 11.91
C ARG A 6 7.71 18.53 11.58
N VAL A 7 6.44 18.31 11.92
CA VAL A 7 5.69 17.06 11.64
C VAL A 7 4.40 17.31 10.85
N ASP A 8 4.27 18.52 10.28
CA ASP A 8 3.11 19.06 9.56
C ASP A 8 3.29 19.01 8.03
N TYR A 9 4.20 18.19 7.53
CA TYR A 9 4.48 17.99 6.10
C TYR A 9 4.90 16.54 5.82
N ILE A 10 4.89 16.15 4.54
CA ILE A 10 5.41 14.85 4.09
C ILE A 10 6.82 15.06 3.53
N PRO A 11 7.88 14.51 4.15
CA PRO A 11 9.25 14.73 3.70
C PRO A 11 9.58 14.10 2.34
N VAL A 12 10.55 14.68 1.65
CA VAL A 12 11.09 14.14 0.39
C VAL A 12 12.47 13.55 0.63
N LEU A 13 12.65 12.29 0.24
CA LEU A 13 13.91 11.56 0.29
C LEU A 13 14.40 11.26 -1.13
N ASP A 14 15.67 11.58 -1.38
CA ASP A 14 16.36 11.30 -2.64
C ASP A 14 17.09 9.95 -2.56
N PHE A 15 16.51 8.90 -3.13
CA PHE A 15 17.00 7.54 -2.96
C PHE A 15 18.41 7.33 -3.53
N ALA A 16 18.82 8.14 -4.51
CA ALA A 16 20.16 8.08 -5.07
C ALA A 16 21.25 8.29 -4.00
N LYS A 17 20.97 9.06 -2.94
CA LYS A 17 21.90 9.24 -1.80
C LYS A 17 22.12 7.96 -1.02
N PHE A 18 21.11 7.11 -0.90
CA PHE A 18 21.25 5.81 -0.26
C PHE A 18 21.93 4.79 -1.18
N VAL A 19 21.59 4.78 -2.46
CA VAL A 19 22.14 3.84 -3.43
C VAL A 19 23.62 4.11 -3.68
N ASN A 20 23.97 5.37 -3.98
CA ASN A 20 25.29 5.78 -4.44
C ASN A 20 26.18 6.39 -3.33
N GLY A 21 25.62 6.67 -2.15
CA GLY A 21 26.36 7.32 -1.07
C GLY A 21 27.41 6.43 -0.42
N ASN A 22 28.34 7.07 0.28
CA ASN A 22 29.27 6.41 1.19
C ASN A 22 28.55 5.93 2.47
N LEU A 23 29.26 5.21 3.35
CA LEU A 23 28.64 4.65 4.56
C LEU A 23 27.97 5.71 5.44
N SER A 24 28.63 6.85 5.68
CA SER A 24 28.06 7.94 6.49
C SER A 24 26.76 8.48 5.91
N GLU A 25 26.72 8.71 4.60
CA GLU A 25 25.52 9.20 3.91
C GLU A 25 24.37 8.20 3.99
N LYS A 26 24.68 6.90 3.93
CA LYS A 26 23.67 5.84 4.09
C LYS A 26 23.13 5.74 5.52
N GLU A 27 23.96 5.99 6.53
CA GLU A 27 23.53 6.04 7.93
C GLU A 27 22.66 7.28 8.19
N ASP A 28 23.06 8.45 7.68
CA ASP A 28 22.25 9.67 7.79
C ASP A 28 20.88 9.50 7.11
N PHE A 29 20.86 8.91 5.92
CA PHE A 29 19.61 8.62 5.20
C PHE A 29 18.72 7.63 5.97
N ALA A 30 19.30 6.62 6.60
CA ALA A 30 18.56 5.66 7.43
C ALA A 30 18.03 6.31 8.72
N ALA A 31 18.79 7.23 9.33
CA ALA A 31 18.34 7.99 10.50
C ALA A 31 17.21 8.97 10.15
N ASP A 32 17.21 9.53 8.94
CA ASP A 32 16.10 10.32 8.41
C ASP A 32 14.85 9.44 8.21
N LEU A 33 14.99 8.26 7.58
CA LEU A 33 13.88 7.32 7.46
C LEU A 33 13.35 6.87 8.82
N GLN A 34 14.23 6.53 9.77
CA GLN A 34 13.83 6.14 11.12
C GLN A 34 12.94 7.22 11.75
N TRP A 35 13.40 8.47 11.75
CA TRP A 35 12.64 9.58 12.31
C TRP A 35 11.29 9.75 11.60
N ILE A 36 11.27 9.67 10.26
CA ILE A 36 10.03 9.72 9.47
C ILE A 36 9.07 8.63 9.92
N GLN A 37 9.53 7.38 10.02
CA GLN A 37 8.68 6.24 10.35
C GLN A 37 8.19 6.25 11.81
N GLU A 38 8.92 6.89 12.73
CA GLU A 38 8.51 7.06 14.13
C GLU A 38 7.56 8.26 14.33
N LYS A 39 7.64 9.29 13.47
CA LYS A 39 6.93 10.57 13.67
C LYS A 39 5.78 10.83 12.70
N ILE A 40 5.94 10.46 11.43
CA ILE A 40 5.02 10.81 10.35
C ILE A 40 4.45 9.56 9.66
N GLY A 41 5.26 8.53 9.44
CA GLY A 41 4.88 7.28 8.76
C GLY A 41 4.72 7.39 7.24
N PHE A 42 4.94 8.58 6.66
CA PHE A 42 4.83 8.86 5.22
C PHE A 42 6.04 9.66 4.73
N TYR A 43 6.50 9.38 3.50
CA TYR A 43 7.48 10.18 2.79
C TYR A 43 7.32 10.05 1.28
N TYR A 44 7.80 11.04 0.54
CA TYR A 44 8.02 10.94 -0.90
C TYR A 44 9.42 10.44 -1.18
N LEU A 45 9.54 9.49 -2.09
CA LEU A 45 10.80 8.98 -2.60
C LEU A 45 10.97 9.45 -4.04
N VAL A 46 12.09 10.12 -4.33
CA VAL A 46 12.49 10.53 -5.70
C VAL A 46 13.78 9.81 -6.09
N ASN A 47 14.11 9.81 -7.39
CA ASN A 47 15.26 9.09 -7.94
C ASN A 47 15.26 7.60 -7.54
N HIS A 48 14.07 6.99 -7.47
CA HIS A 48 13.86 5.61 -7.02
C HIS A 48 14.21 4.56 -8.09
N GLY A 49 14.39 4.96 -9.34
CA GLY A 49 14.81 4.08 -10.44
C GLY A 49 13.69 3.32 -11.15
N VAL A 50 12.43 3.62 -10.86
CA VAL A 50 11.29 3.15 -11.68
C VAL A 50 11.08 4.16 -12.80
N ASP A 51 10.96 3.68 -14.03
CA ASP A 51 10.81 4.53 -15.21
C ASP A 51 9.49 5.31 -15.16
N GLU A 52 9.57 6.62 -15.37
CA GLU A 52 8.41 7.52 -15.40
C GLU A 52 7.46 7.17 -16.56
N ASP A 53 8.00 6.78 -17.72
CA ASP A 53 7.20 6.39 -18.88
C ASP A 53 6.41 5.09 -18.60
N LEU A 54 7.00 4.17 -17.84
CA LEU A 54 6.33 2.94 -17.41
C LEU A 54 5.20 3.23 -16.40
N ILE A 55 5.44 4.13 -15.44
CA ILE A 55 4.40 4.59 -14.51
C ILE A 55 3.24 5.21 -15.29
N ASN A 56 3.54 6.13 -16.22
CA ASN A 56 2.53 6.78 -17.05
C ASN A 56 1.75 5.78 -17.92
N ALA A 57 2.45 4.80 -18.52
CA ALA A 57 1.82 3.74 -19.29
C ALA A 57 0.89 2.87 -18.43
N ALA A 58 1.30 2.51 -17.21
CA ALA A 58 0.46 1.75 -16.29
C ALA A 58 -0.78 2.53 -15.86
N ILE A 59 -0.64 3.80 -15.47
CA ILE A 59 -1.79 4.67 -15.14
C ILE A 59 -2.75 4.77 -16.34
N LYS A 60 -2.23 4.88 -17.56
CA LYS A 60 -3.08 4.89 -18.76
C LYS A 60 -3.85 3.57 -18.96
N GLN A 61 -3.24 2.43 -18.65
CA GLN A 61 -3.93 1.14 -18.70
C GLN A 61 -5.04 1.04 -17.63
N ILE A 62 -4.81 1.59 -16.44
CA ILE A 62 -5.82 1.68 -15.38
C ILE A 62 -7.01 2.54 -15.82
N GLU A 63 -6.75 3.69 -16.45
CA GLU A 63 -7.80 4.54 -17.05
C GLU A 63 -8.59 3.78 -18.12
N ASN A 64 -7.91 3.09 -19.05
CA ASN A 64 -8.55 2.30 -20.10
C ASN A 64 -9.43 1.18 -19.51
N PHE A 65 -8.96 0.50 -18.46
CA PHE A 65 -9.73 -0.52 -17.75
C PHE A 65 -11.01 0.05 -17.13
N HIS A 66 -10.91 1.16 -16.41
CA HIS A 66 -12.08 1.75 -15.74
C HIS A 66 -13.08 2.38 -16.72
N SER A 67 -12.63 2.69 -17.94
CA SER A 67 -13.45 3.13 -19.07
C SER A 67 -14.22 2.01 -19.78
N LEU A 68 -13.95 0.74 -19.46
CA LEU A 68 -14.71 -0.39 -20.02
C LEU A 68 -16.19 -0.34 -19.61
N PRO A 69 -17.11 -0.89 -20.44
CA PRO A 69 -18.48 -1.14 -20.03
C PRO A 69 -18.53 -1.92 -18.72
N ILE A 70 -19.50 -1.59 -17.87
CA ILE A 70 -19.60 -2.16 -16.52
C ILE A 70 -19.78 -3.68 -16.56
N GLU A 71 -20.40 -4.21 -17.61
CA GLU A 71 -20.59 -5.65 -17.85
C GLU A 71 -19.24 -6.36 -18.02
N GLU A 72 -18.28 -5.73 -18.71
CA GLU A 72 -16.92 -6.29 -18.89
C GLU A 72 -16.14 -6.26 -17.58
N LYS A 73 -16.27 -5.18 -16.79
CA LYS A 73 -15.64 -5.11 -15.46
C LYS A 73 -16.23 -6.15 -14.51
N PHE A 74 -17.55 -6.41 -14.57
CA PHE A 74 -18.21 -7.41 -13.74
C PHE A 74 -17.84 -8.86 -14.07
N LYS A 75 -17.42 -9.18 -15.30
CA LYS A 75 -16.85 -10.51 -15.60
C LYS A 75 -15.60 -10.81 -14.78
N LEU A 76 -14.89 -9.77 -14.35
CA LEU A 76 -13.67 -9.87 -13.56
C LEU A 76 -13.90 -9.55 -12.09
N LYS A 77 -15.16 -9.56 -11.61
CA LYS A 77 -15.49 -9.23 -10.22
C LYS A 77 -14.67 -10.05 -9.23
N VAL A 78 -14.32 -9.39 -8.12
CA VAL A 78 -13.64 -10.01 -6.99
C VAL A 78 -14.38 -11.27 -6.52
N ASP A 79 -13.63 -12.30 -6.17
CA ASP A 79 -14.12 -13.59 -5.67
C ASP A 79 -13.51 -13.93 -4.31
N GLU A 80 -13.65 -15.20 -3.89
CA GLU A 80 -13.09 -15.72 -2.64
C GLU A 80 -11.57 -15.58 -2.52
N ASN A 81 -10.82 -15.52 -3.63
CA ASN A 81 -9.37 -15.29 -3.63
C ASN A 81 -9.03 -13.83 -3.38
N ALA A 82 -10.05 -12.97 -3.30
CA ALA A 82 -9.95 -11.55 -3.04
C ALA A 82 -9.11 -10.81 -4.10
N ALA A 83 -9.12 -11.27 -5.36
CA ALA A 83 -8.55 -10.59 -6.53
C ALA A 83 -9.64 -10.31 -7.58
N GLY A 84 -9.55 -9.19 -8.31
CA GLY A 84 -10.53 -8.77 -9.31
C GLY A 84 -11.16 -7.40 -9.06
N TYR A 85 -12.21 -7.10 -9.81
CA TYR A 85 -12.92 -5.82 -9.81
C TYR A 85 -13.83 -5.66 -8.58
N VAL A 86 -13.68 -4.53 -7.91
CA VAL A 86 -14.46 -4.07 -6.75
C VAL A 86 -15.21 -2.81 -7.18
N PRO A 87 -16.56 -2.86 -7.28
CA PRO A 87 -17.36 -1.74 -7.75
C PRO A 87 -17.32 -0.52 -6.83
N ILE A 88 -17.70 0.63 -7.37
CA ILE A 88 -17.90 1.84 -6.57
C ILE A 88 -18.94 1.61 -5.46
N LYS A 89 -18.77 2.28 -4.33
CA LYS A 89 -19.62 2.14 -3.14
C LYS A 89 -19.67 0.74 -2.53
N SER A 90 -18.62 -0.08 -2.71
CA SER A 90 -18.57 -1.43 -2.13
C SER A 90 -17.84 -1.53 -0.79
N THR A 91 -17.26 -0.44 -0.27
CA THR A 91 -16.46 -0.43 0.97
C THR A 91 -16.98 0.60 1.96
N ILE A 92 -17.12 0.21 3.23
CA ILE A 92 -17.25 1.12 4.38
C ILE A 92 -16.19 0.69 5.41
N TYR A 93 -15.21 1.54 5.67
CA TYR A 93 -14.28 1.33 6.79
C TYR A 93 -14.94 1.64 8.14
N VAL A 94 -15.73 0.71 8.67
CA VAL A 94 -16.42 0.86 9.97
C VAL A 94 -15.52 0.57 11.17
N THR A 95 -14.39 -0.11 10.97
CA THR A 95 -13.47 -0.50 12.08
C THR A 95 -12.33 0.48 12.32
N SER A 96 -12.30 1.57 11.56
CA SER A 96 -11.33 2.63 11.79
C SER A 96 -11.74 3.44 13.02
N ASP A 97 -10.95 3.37 14.09
CA ASP A 97 -11.12 4.25 15.27
C ASP A 97 -10.81 5.73 14.94
N VAL A 98 -10.39 6.01 13.70
CA VAL A 98 -9.92 7.33 13.25
C VAL A 98 -11.08 8.26 12.91
N ALA A 99 -12.18 7.72 12.39
CA ALA A 99 -13.38 8.47 12.05
C ALA A 99 -14.60 7.55 12.02
N LYS A 100 -15.75 8.07 12.49
CA LYS A 100 -17.04 7.40 12.29
C LYS A 100 -17.42 7.50 10.82
N ASN A 101 -17.27 6.41 10.07
CA ASN A 101 -17.70 6.34 8.68
C ASN A 101 -19.10 5.69 8.58
N ASP A 102 -20.03 6.40 7.96
CA ASP A 102 -21.40 5.96 7.71
C ASP A 102 -21.76 5.97 6.22
N LYS A 103 -20.78 6.22 5.33
CA LYS A 103 -20.96 6.26 3.89
C LYS A 103 -20.01 5.31 3.17
N HIS A 104 -20.52 4.75 2.07
CA HIS A 104 -19.70 3.94 1.18
C HIS A 104 -18.71 4.80 0.40
N ASP A 105 -17.48 4.33 0.29
CA ASP A 105 -16.39 5.03 -0.38
C ASP A 105 -16.68 5.26 -1.89
N LEU A 106 -16.31 6.45 -2.38
CA LEU A 106 -16.42 6.85 -3.78
C LEU A 106 -15.18 6.45 -4.57
N ASN A 107 -14.89 5.15 -4.60
CA ASN A 107 -13.89 4.59 -5.50
C ASN A 107 -14.32 3.22 -6.00
N GLU A 108 -13.98 2.92 -7.25
CA GLU A 108 -13.92 1.54 -7.76
C GLU A 108 -12.44 1.14 -7.89
N ASN A 109 -12.13 -0.15 -7.75
CA ASN A 109 -10.76 -0.62 -7.93
C ASN A 109 -10.70 -1.99 -8.58
N TYR A 110 -9.60 -2.23 -9.30
CA TYR A 110 -9.26 -3.53 -9.81
C TYR A 110 -8.04 -4.04 -9.06
N ARG A 111 -8.23 -5.11 -8.30
CA ARG A 111 -7.21 -5.66 -7.42
C ARG A 111 -6.46 -6.77 -8.15
N ILE A 112 -5.16 -6.58 -8.30
CA ILE A 112 -4.26 -7.56 -8.92
C ILE A 112 -3.32 -8.08 -7.85
N VAL A 113 -3.14 -9.39 -7.78
CA VAL A 113 -2.22 -10.06 -6.84
C VAL A 113 -0.97 -10.53 -7.59
N ASN A 114 0.07 -10.96 -6.87
CA ASN A 114 1.22 -11.61 -7.49
C ASN A 114 0.75 -12.84 -8.30
N ASP A 115 0.98 -12.81 -9.61
CA ASP A 115 0.58 -13.88 -10.53
C ASP A 115 1.49 -15.09 -10.30
N ARG A 116 0.88 -16.26 -10.06
CA ARG A 116 1.60 -17.49 -9.76
C ARG A 116 1.10 -18.64 -10.59
N GLU A 117 2.02 -19.55 -10.91
CA GLU A 117 1.72 -20.79 -11.60
C GLU A 117 0.80 -21.67 -10.75
N SER A 118 -0.07 -22.43 -11.41
CA SER A 118 -1.17 -23.18 -10.78
C SER A 118 -0.73 -24.22 -9.72
N ASP A 119 0.52 -24.66 -9.76
CA ASP A 119 1.12 -25.62 -8.83
C ASP A 119 1.78 -24.95 -7.61
N HIS A 120 1.72 -23.62 -7.52
CA HIS A 120 2.30 -22.87 -6.41
C HIS A 120 1.69 -23.30 -5.06
N PRO A 121 2.49 -23.55 -4.00
CA PRO A 121 2.00 -24.05 -2.70
C PRO A 121 0.85 -23.23 -2.10
N SER A 122 0.90 -21.90 -2.18
CA SER A 122 -0.18 -21.02 -1.70
C SER A 122 -1.51 -21.21 -2.45
N ILE A 123 -1.48 -21.57 -3.74
CA ILE A 123 -2.69 -21.87 -4.52
C ILE A 123 -3.27 -23.21 -4.06
N LEU A 124 -2.42 -24.24 -3.95
CA LEU A 124 -2.83 -25.57 -3.49
C LEU A 124 -3.40 -25.55 -2.06
N ALA A 125 -2.90 -24.64 -1.23
CA ALA A 125 -3.39 -24.39 0.13
C ALA A 125 -4.64 -23.51 0.20
N GLY A 126 -5.17 -23.03 -0.94
CA GLY A 126 -6.35 -22.16 -0.98
C GLY A 126 -6.15 -20.80 -0.30
N ARG A 127 -4.91 -20.27 -0.30
CA ARG A 127 -4.62 -18.98 0.33
C ARG A 127 -5.16 -17.84 -0.52
N ARG A 128 -5.95 -16.96 0.11
CA ARG A 128 -6.37 -15.69 -0.48
C ARG A 128 -5.19 -14.83 -0.87
N TYR A 129 -5.42 -13.87 -1.77
CA TYR A 129 -4.39 -12.96 -2.29
C TYR A 129 -3.28 -13.68 -3.05
N THR A 130 -3.63 -14.80 -3.67
CA THR A 130 -2.75 -15.58 -4.54
C THR A 130 -3.35 -15.62 -5.94
N GLY A 131 -2.53 -15.43 -6.96
CA GLY A 131 -2.96 -15.62 -8.35
C GLY A 131 -3.41 -17.05 -8.64
N PRO A 132 -3.86 -17.34 -9.86
CA PRO A 132 -3.81 -16.47 -11.03
C PRO A 132 -4.86 -15.35 -11.01
N ASN A 133 -4.52 -14.20 -11.60
CA ASN A 133 -5.46 -13.10 -11.79
C ASN A 133 -6.45 -13.34 -12.95
N LYS A 134 -7.64 -12.74 -12.85
CA LYS A 134 -8.62 -12.65 -13.93
C LYS A 134 -8.34 -11.45 -14.82
N TRP A 135 -7.57 -11.63 -15.89
CA TRP A 135 -7.19 -10.54 -16.80
C TRP A 135 -8.33 -10.11 -17.74
N PRO A 136 -8.44 -8.81 -18.11
CA PRO A 136 -9.35 -8.39 -19.17
C PRO A 136 -9.00 -9.03 -20.50
N SER A 137 -10.00 -9.18 -21.39
CA SER A 137 -9.78 -9.73 -22.74
C SER A 137 -8.72 -8.92 -23.49
N SER A 138 -7.77 -9.61 -24.11
CA SER A 138 -6.77 -8.99 -24.98
C SER A 138 -7.38 -8.38 -26.25
N GLU A 139 -8.61 -8.73 -26.61
CA GLU A 139 -9.35 -8.06 -27.69
C GLU A 139 -9.80 -6.65 -27.29
N LEU A 140 -10.14 -6.45 -26.00
CA LEU A 140 -10.57 -5.15 -25.47
C LEU A 140 -9.37 -4.31 -25.02
N LEU A 141 -8.40 -4.94 -24.37
CA LEU A 141 -7.24 -4.29 -23.76
C LEU A 141 -5.95 -5.08 -24.07
N PRO A 142 -5.45 -5.00 -25.32
CA PRO A 142 -4.33 -5.84 -25.79
C PRO A 142 -3.03 -5.65 -25.00
N SER A 143 -2.77 -4.42 -24.54
CA SER A 143 -1.52 -4.09 -23.83
C SER A 143 -1.62 -4.19 -22.31
N PHE A 144 -2.84 -4.29 -21.75
CA PHE A 144 -3.05 -4.11 -20.31
C PHE A 144 -2.24 -5.09 -19.47
N LYS A 145 -2.37 -6.40 -19.73
CA LYS A 145 -1.68 -7.43 -18.92
C LYS A 145 -0.17 -7.21 -18.91
N ASN A 146 0.44 -7.06 -20.09
CA ASN A 146 1.90 -6.97 -20.21
C ASN A 146 2.44 -5.70 -19.56
N THR A 147 1.83 -4.54 -19.82
CA THR A 147 2.25 -3.27 -19.22
C THR A 147 2.10 -3.29 -17.69
N MET A 148 0.98 -3.82 -17.17
CA MET A 148 0.77 -3.88 -15.72
C MET A 148 1.78 -4.82 -15.05
N LEU A 149 2.08 -5.99 -15.65
CA LEU A 149 3.08 -6.92 -15.10
C LEU A 149 4.50 -6.32 -15.12
N GLU A 150 4.89 -5.62 -16.19
CA GLU A 150 6.18 -4.91 -16.26
C GLU A 150 6.28 -3.84 -15.18
N PHE A 151 5.23 -3.04 -15.01
CA PHE A 151 5.14 -2.04 -13.94
C PHE A 151 5.24 -2.67 -12.55
N PHE A 152 4.50 -3.75 -12.27
CA PHE A 152 4.55 -4.42 -10.98
C PHE A 152 5.91 -5.06 -10.69
N SER A 153 6.59 -5.60 -11.71
CA SER A 153 7.96 -6.09 -11.56
C SER A 153 8.94 -4.98 -11.18
N ALA A 154 8.77 -3.77 -11.72
CA ALA A 154 9.58 -2.61 -11.35
C ALA A 154 9.28 -2.14 -9.91
N MET A 155 8.01 -2.13 -9.51
CA MET A 155 7.59 -1.78 -8.14
C MET A 155 8.09 -2.82 -7.11
N GLU A 156 8.07 -4.10 -7.44
CA GLU A 156 8.63 -5.18 -6.61
C GLU A 156 10.15 -5.03 -6.47
N THR A 157 10.86 -4.72 -7.57
CA THR A 157 12.31 -4.43 -7.54
C THR A 157 12.62 -3.26 -6.61
N LEU A 158 11.82 -2.19 -6.67
CA LEU A 158 11.94 -1.07 -5.73
C LEU A 158 11.68 -1.52 -4.29
N GLY A 159 10.63 -2.31 -4.04
CA GLY A 159 10.32 -2.89 -2.73
C GLY A 159 11.50 -3.65 -2.12
N TYR A 160 12.13 -4.52 -2.91
CA TYR A 160 13.36 -5.20 -2.51
C TYR A 160 14.51 -4.25 -2.20
N SER A 161 14.70 -3.21 -3.01
CA SER A 161 15.78 -2.23 -2.81
C SER A 161 15.63 -1.41 -1.52
N LEU A 162 14.41 -1.30 -0.99
CA LEU A 162 14.11 -0.61 0.27
C LEU A 162 14.35 -1.48 1.50
N LEU A 163 14.37 -2.81 1.39
CA LEU A 163 14.57 -3.70 2.55
C LEU A 163 15.87 -3.40 3.34
N PRO A 164 17.04 -3.20 2.71
CA PRO A 164 18.27 -2.87 3.43
C PRO A 164 18.21 -1.52 4.14
N LEU A 165 17.47 -0.56 3.58
CA LEU A 165 17.27 0.75 4.17
C LEU A 165 16.41 0.64 5.44
N TYR A 166 15.27 -0.06 5.38
CA TYR A 166 14.42 -0.30 6.54
C TYR A 166 15.15 -1.08 7.64
N ALA A 167 15.96 -2.09 7.27
CA ALA A 167 16.77 -2.82 8.23
C ALA A 167 17.76 -1.89 8.95
N ARG A 168 18.48 -1.04 8.20
CA ARG A 168 19.41 -0.06 8.77
C ARG A 168 18.71 0.96 9.67
N ALA A 169 17.56 1.49 9.26
CA ALA A 169 16.75 2.43 10.05
C ALA A 169 16.28 1.81 11.39
N LEU A 170 16.14 0.48 11.45
CA LEU A 170 15.81 -0.24 12.68
C LEU A 170 17.04 -0.58 13.53
N GLY A 171 18.26 -0.33 13.05
CA GLY A 171 19.51 -0.76 13.68
C GLY A 171 19.84 -2.24 13.45
N LEU A 172 19.25 -2.85 12.43
CA LEU A 172 19.47 -4.26 12.06
C LEU A 172 20.51 -4.37 10.93
N LYS A 173 21.03 -5.59 10.74
CA LYS A 173 21.90 -5.90 9.61
C LYS A 173 21.16 -5.68 8.28
N THR A 174 21.83 -5.12 7.28
CA THR A 174 21.20 -4.72 6.00
C THR A 174 20.54 -5.87 5.22
N ASP A 175 20.92 -7.13 5.47
CA ASP A 175 20.30 -8.30 4.85
C ASP A 175 19.24 -8.98 5.74
N TYR A 176 18.89 -8.39 6.89
CA TYR A 176 17.98 -8.98 7.87
C TYR A 176 16.65 -9.43 7.25
N PHE A 177 16.04 -8.58 6.41
CA PHE A 177 14.76 -8.87 5.79
C PHE A 177 14.83 -9.88 4.63
N LYS A 178 16.01 -10.23 4.12
CA LYS A 178 16.17 -11.02 2.88
C LYS A 178 15.39 -12.34 2.91
N ASN A 179 15.43 -13.06 4.04
CA ASN A 179 14.77 -14.36 4.17
C ASN A 179 13.25 -14.28 4.42
N TYR A 180 12.74 -13.10 4.75
CA TYR A 180 11.31 -12.87 4.99
C TYR A 180 10.56 -12.48 3.71
N PHE A 181 11.29 -12.19 2.62
CA PHE A 181 10.75 -11.74 1.34
C PHE A 181 11.26 -12.62 0.17
N THR A 182 11.55 -13.89 0.41
CA THR A 182 11.97 -14.81 -0.67
C THR A 182 10.87 -15.11 -1.66
N ASP A 183 9.63 -14.94 -1.21
CA ASP A 183 8.41 -15.19 -1.96
C ASP A 183 7.36 -14.17 -1.49
N PRO A 184 7.58 -12.87 -1.78
CA PRO A 184 6.85 -11.79 -1.15
C PRO A 184 5.40 -11.81 -1.61
N MET A 185 4.51 -11.55 -0.66
CA MET A 185 3.12 -11.33 -1.00
C MET A 185 2.95 -9.86 -1.34
N TRP A 186 2.63 -9.58 -2.59
CA TRP A 186 2.17 -8.26 -2.99
C TRP A 186 0.85 -8.35 -3.72
N PHE A 187 0.08 -7.28 -3.57
CA PHE A 187 -1.12 -7.05 -4.34
C PHE A 187 -1.29 -5.55 -4.53
N THR A 188 -2.16 -5.17 -5.43
CA THR A 188 -2.37 -3.79 -5.80
C THR A 188 -3.83 -3.40 -5.69
N ARG A 189 -4.08 -2.12 -5.47
CA ARG A 189 -5.37 -1.49 -5.77
C ARG A 189 -5.17 -0.53 -6.91
N ASN A 190 -5.70 -0.86 -8.08
CA ASN A 190 -5.70 -0.02 -9.27
C ASN A 190 -7.02 0.75 -9.29
N VAL A 191 -7.00 1.97 -8.76
CA VAL A 191 -8.21 2.68 -8.30
C VAL A 191 -8.58 3.78 -9.26
N HIS A 192 -9.89 3.93 -9.47
CA HIS A 192 -10.52 5.09 -10.08
C HIS A 192 -11.39 5.80 -9.03
N TYR A 193 -11.10 7.06 -8.79
CA TYR A 193 -11.93 7.98 -8.00
C TYR A 193 -12.62 8.95 -8.96
N PRO A 194 -13.96 8.86 -9.10
CA PRO A 194 -14.67 9.71 -10.04
C PRO A 194 -14.74 11.17 -9.59
N ALA A 195 -14.84 12.09 -10.56
CA ALA A 195 -15.00 13.52 -10.32
C ALA A 195 -16.43 13.88 -9.87
N ILE A 196 -16.86 13.37 -8.72
CA ILE A 196 -18.20 13.58 -8.17
C ILE A 196 -18.16 14.39 -6.88
N LYS A 197 -19.16 15.27 -6.74
CA LYS A 197 -19.33 16.06 -5.52
C LYS A 197 -19.71 15.14 -4.36
N GLY A 198 -18.80 15.02 -3.40
CA GLY A 198 -19.08 14.33 -2.14
C GLY A 198 -20.13 15.06 -1.30
N GLU A 199 -20.85 14.27 -0.50
CA GLU A 199 -21.70 14.77 0.59
C GLU A 199 -20.86 15.00 1.86
N GLU A 200 -21.49 15.51 2.93
CA GLU A 200 -20.85 15.53 4.25
C GLU A 200 -20.43 14.11 4.67
N ASN A 201 -19.25 13.98 5.30
CA ASN A 201 -18.63 12.71 5.70
C ASN A 201 -18.39 11.71 4.54
N GLN A 202 -18.44 12.17 3.28
CA GLN A 202 -18.20 11.33 2.12
C GLN A 202 -16.73 11.38 1.72
N PHE A 203 -16.13 10.21 1.56
CA PHE A 203 -14.74 10.07 1.13
C PHE A 203 -14.63 9.38 -0.22
N GLY A 204 -13.56 9.67 -0.96
CA GLY A 204 -13.07 8.81 -2.02
C GLY A 204 -12.60 7.48 -1.42
N ILE A 205 -11.85 7.53 -0.32
CA ILE A 205 -11.62 6.42 0.60
C ILE A 205 -11.55 6.96 2.04
N ALA A 206 -12.31 6.37 2.95
CA ALA A 206 -12.41 6.81 4.33
C ALA A 206 -11.07 6.69 5.08
N PRO A 207 -10.89 7.43 6.20
CA PRO A 207 -9.73 7.30 7.08
C PRO A 207 -9.40 5.86 7.46
N HIS A 208 -8.21 5.40 7.12
CA HIS A 208 -7.71 4.07 7.45
C HIS A 208 -6.18 4.05 7.52
N SER A 209 -5.61 3.03 8.14
CA SER A 209 -4.20 2.69 8.01
C SER A 209 -4.05 1.48 7.10
N ASP A 210 -2.98 1.43 6.31
CA ASP A 210 -2.67 0.23 5.53
C ASP A 210 -2.33 -0.93 6.45
N HIS A 211 -2.58 -2.14 5.97
CA HIS A 211 -2.45 -3.40 6.71
C HIS A 211 -1.02 -3.96 6.69
N GLY A 212 -0.24 -3.58 5.67
CA GLY A 212 0.95 -4.31 5.24
C GLY A 212 2.26 -3.97 5.93
N PHE A 213 3.36 -4.32 5.26
CA PHE A 213 4.71 -3.87 5.60
C PHE A 213 4.92 -2.44 5.08
N ILE A 214 5.00 -2.25 3.76
CA ILE A 214 5.03 -0.92 3.14
C ILE A 214 4.10 -0.85 1.93
N THR A 215 3.59 0.35 1.67
CA THR A 215 2.83 0.68 0.46
C THR A 215 3.67 1.61 -0.42
N LEU A 216 3.70 1.33 -1.71
CA LEU A 216 4.34 2.16 -2.73
C LEU A 216 3.25 2.75 -3.63
N LEU A 217 3.12 4.08 -3.64
CA LEU A 217 2.08 4.79 -4.37
C LEU A 217 2.69 5.87 -5.27
N PRO A 218 2.79 5.66 -6.59
CA PRO A 218 3.13 6.74 -7.52
C PRO A 218 2.21 7.94 -7.32
N VAL A 219 2.80 9.13 -7.23
CA VAL A 219 2.06 10.34 -6.87
C VAL A 219 1.23 10.82 -8.05
N SER A 220 -0.08 10.92 -7.84
CA SER A 220 -1.01 11.50 -8.81
C SER A 220 -0.90 13.03 -8.84
N ASN A 221 -0.98 13.61 -10.05
CA ASN A 221 -1.09 15.06 -10.24
C ASN A 221 -2.49 15.61 -9.85
N VAL A 222 -3.48 14.75 -9.68
CA VAL A 222 -4.79 15.07 -9.09
C VAL A 222 -4.72 14.87 -7.58
N SER A 223 -4.92 15.96 -6.84
CA SER A 223 -4.94 15.98 -5.37
C SER A 223 -6.09 15.13 -4.81
N GLY A 224 -5.93 14.66 -3.58
CA GLY A 224 -6.98 13.96 -2.84
C GLY A 224 -6.48 13.26 -1.58
N LEU A 225 -5.22 12.79 -1.57
CA LEU A 225 -4.61 12.15 -0.40
C LEU A 225 -4.47 13.14 0.76
N GLU A 226 -4.88 12.72 1.95
CA GLU A 226 -4.58 13.39 3.21
C GLU A 226 -4.04 12.40 4.24
N VAL A 227 -3.00 12.81 4.97
CA VAL A 227 -2.29 12.01 5.97
C VAL A 227 -2.51 12.63 7.35
N LYS A 228 -2.90 11.82 8.35
CA LYS A 228 -3.19 12.30 9.69
C LYS A 228 -1.90 12.42 10.50
N THR A 229 -1.61 13.59 11.05
CA THR A 229 -0.51 13.79 12.00
C THR A 229 -0.82 13.15 13.35
N GLN A 230 0.20 13.04 14.23
CA GLN A 230 0.00 12.55 15.59
C GLN A 230 -0.85 13.48 16.47
N ASP A 231 -0.88 14.79 16.17
CA ASP A 231 -1.75 15.75 16.87
C ASP A 231 -3.19 15.77 16.34
N GLY A 232 -3.48 14.96 15.30
CA GLY A 232 -4.82 14.75 14.77
C GLY A 232 -5.20 15.68 13.61
N THR A 233 -4.33 16.59 13.20
CA THR A 233 -4.49 17.39 11.97
C THR A 233 -4.25 16.55 10.71
N TRP A 234 -4.61 17.10 9.54
CA TRP A 234 -4.48 16.42 8.24
C TRP A 234 -3.55 17.20 7.33
N ILE A 235 -2.51 16.54 6.82
CA ILE A 235 -1.59 17.06 5.81
C ILE A 235 -2.13 16.66 4.44
N THR A 236 -2.36 17.64 3.56
CA THR A 236 -2.68 17.37 2.16
C THR A 236 -1.43 16.89 1.41
N GLY A 237 -1.53 15.75 0.74
CA GLY A 237 -0.47 15.26 -0.13
C GLY A 237 -0.27 16.18 -1.35
N GLU A 238 0.96 16.62 -1.54
CA GLU A 238 1.39 17.43 -2.68
C GLU A 238 1.74 16.56 -3.88
N TYR A 239 1.62 17.13 -5.08
CA TYR A 239 2.15 16.52 -6.29
C TYR A 239 3.65 16.79 -6.37
N ILE A 240 4.44 15.72 -6.37
CA ILE A 240 5.88 15.76 -6.62
C ILE A 240 6.14 14.95 -7.89
N PRO A 241 6.63 15.59 -8.97
CA PRO A 241 6.90 14.90 -10.22
C PRO A 241 7.81 13.69 -10.02
N ASN A 242 7.44 12.57 -10.64
CA ASN A 242 8.18 11.31 -10.58
C ASN A 242 8.54 10.84 -9.16
N ALA A 243 7.66 11.12 -8.18
CA ALA A 243 7.81 10.62 -6.83
C ALA A 243 6.91 9.40 -6.60
N ILE A 244 7.37 8.54 -5.70
CA ILE A 244 6.55 7.49 -5.09
C ILE A 244 6.35 7.87 -3.63
N CYS A 245 5.10 8.05 -3.22
CA CYS A 245 4.71 8.18 -1.82
C CYS A 245 4.80 6.80 -1.16
N VAL A 246 5.48 6.71 -0.02
CA VAL A 246 5.72 5.47 0.70
C VAL A 246 5.27 5.61 2.15
N ASN A 247 4.53 4.62 2.64
CA ASN A 247 4.14 4.53 4.04
C ASN A 247 4.26 3.11 4.60
N SER A 248 4.44 3.02 5.92
CA SER A 248 4.36 1.74 6.63
C SER A 248 2.92 1.37 6.96
N GLY A 249 2.63 0.08 7.00
CA GLY A 249 1.33 -0.47 7.40
C GLY A 249 1.32 -1.06 8.81
N ASP A 250 0.16 -1.57 9.20
CA ASP A 250 -0.12 -2.15 10.52
C ASP A 250 0.75 -3.37 10.82
N PHE A 251 1.12 -4.18 9.82
CA PHE A 251 2.04 -5.29 10.04
C PHE A 251 3.42 -4.79 10.43
N MET A 252 3.97 -3.76 9.75
CA MET A 252 5.24 -3.13 10.17
C MET A 252 5.15 -2.55 11.59
N LYS A 253 4.04 -1.87 11.91
CA LYS A 253 3.80 -1.35 13.27
C LYS A 253 3.81 -2.46 14.31
N LYS A 254 3.14 -3.58 14.05
CA LYS A 254 3.18 -4.75 14.95
C LYS A 254 4.58 -5.33 15.07
N TRP A 255 5.25 -5.52 13.92
CA TRP A 255 6.58 -6.12 13.84
C TRP A 255 7.63 -5.29 14.59
N THR A 256 7.49 -3.97 14.59
CA THR A 256 8.35 -3.02 15.32
C THR A 256 7.82 -2.67 16.72
N ASN A 257 6.82 -3.40 17.23
CA ASN A 257 6.20 -3.17 18.54
C ASN A 257 5.74 -1.71 18.78
N GLY A 258 5.30 -1.05 17.70
CA GLY A 258 4.78 0.31 17.69
C GLY A 258 5.86 1.39 17.55
N ARG A 259 7.12 1.03 17.29
CA ARG A 259 8.19 2.00 17.01
C ARG A 259 7.94 2.71 15.68
N PHE A 260 7.70 1.96 14.60
CA PHE A 260 7.25 2.54 13.34
C PHE A 260 5.72 2.60 13.34
N ILE A 261 5.16 3.71 12.89
CA ILE A 261 3.71 3.95 12.95
C ILE A 261 3.03 3.62 11.60
N ALA A 262 1.81 3.11 11.71
CA ALA A 262 0.90 2.94 10.58
C ALA A 262 -0.06 4.13 10.54
N THR A 263 0.34 5.17 9.81
CA THR A 263 -0.34 6.47 9.87
C THR A 263 -1.68 6.44 9.13
N PRO A 264 -2.77 6.87 9.79
CA PRO A 264 -4.05 6.98 9.12
C PRO A 264 -4.00 7.97 7.96
N HIS A 265 -4.63 7.61 6.85
CA HIS A 265 -4.76 8.45 5.68
C HIS A 265 -6.14 8.27 5.04
N ARG A 266 -6.53 9.21 4.20
CA ARG A 266 -7.81 9.21 3.49
C ARG A 266 -7.65 9.81 2.10
N VAL A 267 -8.68 9.66 1.27
CA VAL A 267 -8.78 10.38 0.00
C VAL A 267 -10.09 11.15 -0.01
N LEU A 268 -10.02 12.47 -0.19
CA LEU A 268 -11.20 13.30 -0.42
C LEU A 268 -11.72 13.09 -1.85
N PRO A 269 -13.04 13.21 -2.09
CA PRO A 269 -13.61 13.16 -3.44
C PRO A 269 -12.93 14.19 -4.35
N PRO A 270 -12.29 13.76 -5.46
CA PRO A 270 -11.50 14.66 -6.28
C PRO A 270 -12.39 15.55 -7.16
N LYS A 271 -11.84 16.68 -7.61
CA LYS A 271 -12.52 17.58 -8.57
C LYS A 271 -12.35 17.15 -10.03
N GLN A 272 -11.45 16.20 -10.29
CA GLN A 272 -11.13 15.64 -11.59
C GLN A 272 -10.97 14.13 -11.44
N GLU A 273 -11.11 13.39 -12.54
CA GLU A 273 -10.92 11.94 -12.54
C GLU A 273 -9.52 11.61 -12.02
N ARG A 274 -9.43 10.77 -10.98
CA ARG A 274 -8.15 10.43 -10.34
C ARG A 274 -7.92 8.93 -10.43
N TYR A 275 -6.80 8.56 -11.04
CA TYR A 275 -6.35 7.18 -11.21
C TYR A 275 -5.05 6.96 -10.45
N ILE A 276 -4.96 5.87 -9.69
CA ILE A 276 -3.73 5.49 -8.98
C ILE A 276 -3.53 3.98 -8.97
N SER A 277 -2.30 3.55 -8.73
CA SER A 277 -1.99 2.19 -8.32
C SER A 277 -1.30 2.21 -6.97
N ALA A 278 -1.95 1.72 -5.92
CA ALA A 278 -1.30 1.45 -4.64
C ALA A 278 -0.73 0.02 -4.68
N PHE A 279 0.58 -0.12 -4.50
CA PHE A 279 1.28 -1.41 -4.48
C PHE A 279 1.68 -1.78 -3.05
N PHE A 280 1.05 -2.81 -2.49
CA PHE A 280 1.31 -3.28 -1.12
C PHE A 280 2.40 -4.34 -1.15
N PHE A 281 3.62 -3.99 -0.71
CA PHE A 281 4.76 -4.91 -0.69
C PHE A 281 4.95 -5.50 0.71
N ASN A 282 4.82 -6.83 0.82
CA ASN A 282 4.76 -7.50 2.12
C ASN A 282 5.64 -8.76 2.19
N PRO A 283 5.99 -9.22 3.40
CA PRO A 283 6.73 -10.46 3.58
C PRO A 283 5.93 -11.68 3.11
N ASN A 284 6.59 -12.84 3.11
CA ASN A 284 5.95 -14.13 2.86
C ASN A 284 4.80 -14.38 3.87
N TRP A 285 3.79 -15.13 3.45
CA TRP A 285 2.58 -15.47 4.22
C TRP A 285 2.81 -15.87 5.68
N ASP A 286 3.78 -16.75 5.91
CA ASP A 286 3.99 -17.41 7.21
C ASP A 286 4.91 -16.61 8.15
N VAL A 287 5.37 -15.42 7.72
CA VAL A 287 6.17 -14.54 8.57
C VAL A 287 5.33 -14.04 9.73
N THR A 288 5.81 -14.26 10.95
CA THR A 288 5.12 -13.86 12.18
C THR A 288 5.45 -12.43 12.57
N SER A 289 4.48 -11.70 13.10
CA SER A 289 4.65 -10.34 13.65
C SER A 289 5.35 -10.28 15.02
N SER A 290 6.17 -11.29 15.34
CA SER A 290 6.97 -11.31 16.57
C SER A 290 7.90 -10.09 16.60
N PRO A 291 7.93 -9.30 17.70
CA PRO A 291 8.70 -8.06 17.76
C PRO A 291 10.16 -8.25 17.31
N LEU A 292 10.60 -7.38 16.40
CA LEU A 292 11.96 -7.37 15.89
C LEU A 292 12.99 -7.11 17.02
N PRO A 293 14.24 -7.56 16.84
CA PRO A 293 15.33 -7.21 17.74
C PRO A 293 15.43 -5.68 17.91
N GLY A 294 15.63 -5.22 19.14
CA GLY A 294 15.68 -3.79 19.48
C GLY A 294 14.33 -3.06 19.49
N CYS A 295 13.21 -3.77 19.25
CA CYS A 295 11.87 -3.19 19.34
C CYS A 295 11.11 -3.61 20.62
N HIS A 296 11.68 -4.48 21.44
CA HIS A 296 11.10 -4.91 22.71
C HIS A 296 12.20 -5.22 23.73
N ASP A 297 11.86 -5.07 25.00
CA ASP A 297 12.69 -5.41 26.16
C ASP A 297 11.78 -5.57 27.39
N GLU A 298 12.37 -5.69 28.58
CA GLU A 298 11.61 -5.83 29.84
C GLU A 298 10.75 -4.58 30.15
N GLN A 299 11.18 -3.40 29.71
CA GLN A 299 10.47 -2.13 29.93
C GLN A 299 9.44 -1.83 28.83
N ASN A 300 9.59 -2.44 27.65
CA ASN A 300 8.72 -2.34 26.49
C ASN A 300 8.37 -3.75 25.98
N PRO A 301 7.56 -4.53 26.72
CA PRO A 301 7.17 -5.88 26.32
C PRO A 301 6.34 -5.87 25.02
N SER A 302 6.14 -7.05 24.42
CA SER A 302 5.30 -7.19 23.23
C SER A 302 3.89 -6.67 23.49
N LYS A 303 3.46 -5.67 22.72
CA LYS A 303 2.16 -4.98 22.86
C LYS A 303 1.04 -5.60 22.03
N TYR A 304 1.40 -6.40 21.03
CA TYR A 304 0.47 -6.92 20.04
C TYR A 304 0.44 -8.44 20.07
N GLU A 305 -0.74 -8.99 19.79
CA GLU A 305 -0.89 -10.41 19.49
C GLU A 305 -0.06 -10.79 18.26
N ILE A 306 0.66 -11.90 18.38
CA ILE A 306 1.50 -12.44 17.31
C ILE A 306 0.59 -13.18 16.33
N THR A 307 0.66 -12.78 15.07
CA THR A 307 -0.04 -13.42 13.95
C THR A 307 0.95 -13.68 12.82
N THR A 308 0.69 -14.66 11.98
CA THR A 308 1.31 -14.69 10.65
C THR A 308 0.83 -13.49 9.83
N PHE A 309 1.56 -13.13 8.78
CA PHE A 309 1.15 -12.06 7.88
C PHE A 309 -0.16 -12.41 7.15
N TYR A 310 -0.34 -13.67 6.75
CA TYR A 310 -1.57 -14.14 6.12
C TYR A 310 -2.80 -13.96 7.02
N GLU A 311 -2.71 -14.39 8.29
CA GLU A 311 -3.77 -14.20 9.28
C GLU A 311 -4.04 -12.71 9.53
N HIS A 312 -2.99 -11.90 9.65
CA HIS A 312 -3.11 -10.46 9.79
C HIS A 312 -3.93 -9.85 8.66
N LEU A 313 -3.55 -10.12 7.40
CA LEU A 313 -4.23 -9.57 6.24
C LEU A 313 -5.69 -10.04 6.17
N CYS A 314 -5.92 -11.35 6.31
CA CYS A 314 -7.29 -11.89 6.24
C CYS A 314 -8.17 -11.29 7.33
N ASN A 315 -7.67 -11.16 8.56
CA ASN A 315 -8.41 -10.54 9.67
C ASN A 315 -8.64 -9.04 9.43
N TYR A 316 -7.68 -8.31 8.88
CA TYR A 316 -7.86 -6.91 8.50
C TYR A 316 -8.97 -6.76 7.47
N VAL A 317 -8.95 -7.58 6.42
CA VAL A 317 -9.91 -7.47 5.32
C VAL A 317 -11.30 -7.92 5.77
N ASP A 318 -11.39 -9.05 6.49
CA ASP A 318 -12.66 -9.62 6.94
C ASP A 318 -13.41 -8.68 7.89
N ARG A 319 -12.71 -7.78 8.58
CA ARG A 319 -13.28 -6.74 9.43
C ARG A 319 -13.76 -5.50 8.68
N ASN A 320 -13.15 -5.18 7.54
CA ASN A 320 -13.36 -3.90 6.84
C ASN A 320 -14.14 -4.00 5.53
N TYR A 321 -14.19 -5.18 4.92
CA TYR A 321 -14.81 -5.38 3.62
C TYR A 321 -15.97 -6.36 3.71
N SER A 322 -17.03 -6.07 2.96
CA SER A 322 -18.17 -6.96 2.81
C SER A 322 -17.79 -8.22 2.06
N ILE A 323 -18.65 -9.24 2.15
CA ILE A 323 -18.53 -10.46 1.34
C ILE A 323 -18.46 -10.14 -0.16
N LEU A 324 -19.21 -9.12 -0.62
CA LEU A 324 -19.23 -8.69 -2.01
C LEU A 324 -17.93 -8.00 -2.47
N SER A 325 -17.08 -7.61 -1.52
CA SER A 325 -15.79 -6.94 -1.73
C SER A 325 -14.59 -7.82 -1.35
N GLY A 326 -14.83 -9.12 -1.12
CA GLY A 326 -13.82 -10.12 -0.78
C GLY A 326 -13.44 -10.15 0.71
N GLY A 327 -14.27 -9.63 1.62
CA GLY A 327 -14.12 -9.79 3.07
C GLY A 327 -15.24 -10.64 3.69
N LYS A 328 -15.51 -10.46 4.98
CA LYS A 328 -16.55 -11.18 5.73
C LYS A 328 -17.34 -10.28 6.68
N ALA A 329 -17.21 -8.96 6.57
CA ALA A 329 -17.93 -8.04 7.44
C ALA A 329 -19.43 -8.13 7.12
N LEU A 330 -20.24 -8.41 8.16
CA LEU A 330 -21.69 -8.58 8.04
C LEU A 330 -22.44 -7.24 7.94
N ASN A 331 -21.79 -6.13 8.32
CA ASN A 331 -22.42 -4.81 8.53
C ASN A 331 -21.81 -3.69 7.64
N SER A 332 -21.08 -4.05 6.57
CA SER A 332 -20.37 -3.09 5.69
C SER A 332 -20.98 -2.96 4.32
#